data_AF-A0A7C2CK51-F1
#
_entry.id   AF-A0A7C2CK51-F1
#
_cell.length_a   1.000
_cell.length_b   1.000
_cell.length_c   1.000
_cell.angle_alpha   90.00
_cell.angle_beta   90.00
_cell.angle_gamma   90.00
#
_symmetry.space_group_name_H-M   'P 1'
#
loop_
_entity.id
_entity.type
_entity.pdbx_description
1 polymer ?
#
loop_
_entity_poly.entity_id
_entity_poly.type
_entity_poly.pdbx_seq_one_letter_code
_entity_poly.pdbx_strand_id
1 'polypeptide(L)'
;MSAKITVILYVLVYFELGAILIVAPWTSFWSDNVLLAYLVQRTGSAELLLTFNSLAVKASVTGLGVLNLILGVWEASRYRDLLRLIEEGRRRPSTPDDAR
;
A
#
# COMPACT_ATOMS: atom_id res chain seq x y z
N MET A 1 -22.47 -10.91 -0.91
CA MET A 1 -21.27 -11.34 -1.67
C MET A 1 -20.29 -10.19 -1.96
N SER A 2 -20.69 -8.92 -1.94
CA SER A 2 -19.81 -7.77 -2.28
C SER A 2 -18.62 -7.53 -1.34
N ALA A 3 -18.75 -7.76 -0.03
CA ALA A 3 -17.69 -7.44 0.94
C ALA A 3 -16.37 -8.20 0.67
N LYS A 4 -16.43 -9.47 0.23
CA LYS A 4 -15.23 -10.25 -0.10
C LYS A 4 -14.50 -9.70 -1.33
N ILE A 5 -15.25 -9.28 -2.35
CA ILE A 5 -14.69 -8.69 -3.57
C ILE A 5 -14.04 -7.34 -3.24
N THR A 6 -14.68 -6.50 -2.42
CA THR A 6 -14.10 -5.21 -2.00
C THR A 6 -12.78 -5.40 -1.25
N VAL A 7 -12.69 -6.39 -0.36
CA VAL A 7 -11.44 -6.70 0.36
C VAL A 7 -10.35 -7.17 -0.60
N ILE A 8 -10.67 -8.04 -1.55
CA ILE A 8 -9.70 -8.52 -2.55
C ILE A 8 -9.20 -7.35 -3.41
N LEU A 9 -10.10 -6.51 -3.91
CA LEU A 9 -9.73 -5.33 -4.70
C LEU A 9 -8.87 -4.36 -3.89
N TYR A 10 -9.21 -4.13 -2.62
CA TYR A 10 -8.44 -3.29 -1.72
C TYR A 10 -7.01 -3.82 -1.54
N VAL A 11 -6.86 -5.12 -1.29
CA VAL A 11 -5.53 -5.76 -1.16
C VAL A 11 -4.75 -5.68 -2.47
N LEU A 12 -5.41 -5.88 -3.62
CA LEU A 12 -4.78 -5.80 -4.94
C LEU A 12 -4.22 -4.40 -5.20
N VAL A 13 -5.01 -3.35 -4.93
CA VAL A 13 -4.57 -1.95 -5.11
C VAL A 13 -3.39 -1.60 -4.20
N TYR A 14 -3.43 -2.03 -2.93
CA TYR A 14 -2.29 -1.84 -2.03
C TYR A 14 -1.04 -2.56 -2.52
N PHE A 15 -1.20 -3.78 -3.02
CA PHE A 15 -0.09 -4.55 -3.57
C PHE A 15 0.50 -3.86 -4.81
N GLU A 16 -0.35 -3.41 -5.73
CA GLU A 16 0.05 -2.70 -6.94
C GLU A 16 0.80 -1.40 -6.60
N LEU A 17 0.28 -0.61 -5.66
CA LEU A 17 0.95 0.61 -5.19
C LEU A 17 2.32 0.31 -4.54
N GLY A 18 2.40 -0.76 -3.73
CA GLY A 18 3.66 -1.20 -3.13
C GLY A 18 4.68 -1.64 -4.19
N ALA A 19 4.24 -2.41 -5.18
CA ALA A 19 5.08 -2.85 -6.29
C ALA A 19 5.58 -1.67 -7.14
N ILE A 20 4.70 -0.69 -7.44
CA ILE A 20 5.08 0.52 -8.17
C ILE A 20 6.11 1.32 -7.36
N LEU A 21 5.93 1.51 -6.06
CA LEU A 21 6.91 2.20 -5.20
C LEU A 21 8.26 1.49 -5.17
N ILE A 22 8.27 0.16 -5.22
CA ILE A 22 9.50 -0.64 -5.26
C ILE A 22 10.19 -0.52 -6.62
N VAL A 23 9.46 -0.61 -7.72
CA VAL A 23 10.03 -0.74 -9.07
C VAL A 23 10.30 0.62 -9.71
N ALA A 24 9.37 1.57 -9.61
CA ALA A 24 9.43 2.85 -10.32
C ALA A 24 10.77 3.58 -10.17
N PRO A 25 11.39 3.70 -8.97
CA PRO A 25 12.65 4.43 -8.79
C PRO A 25 13.84 3.86 -9.58
N TRP A 26 13.74 2.61 -10.03
CA TRP A 26 14.78 1.88 -10.76
C TRP A 26 14.54 1.84 -12.27
N THR A 27 13.47 2.47 -12.75
CA THR A 27 13.13 2.54 -14.17
C THR A 27 13.54 3.88 -14.77
N SER A 28 13.70 3.93 -16.10
CA SER A 28 13.93 5.18 -16.82
C SER A 28 12.78 6.18 -16.66
N PHE A 29 11.56 5.71 -16.38
CA PHE A 29 10.42 6.58 -16.10
C PHE A 29 10.65 7.49 -14.89
N TRP A 30 11.45 7.06 -13.90
CA TRP A 30 11.81 7.88 -12.75
C TRP A 30 12.93 8.88 -13.05
N SER A 31 13.96 8.45 -13.79
CA SER A 31 15.10 9.32 -14.12
C SER A 31 14.74 10.38 -15.16
N ASP A 32 13.93 10.00 -16.15
CA ASP A 32 13.58 10.81 -17.31
C ASP A 32 12.23 11.51 -17.08
N ASN A 33 12.04 12.00 -15.85
CA ASN A 33 10.78 12.56 -15.42
C ASN A 33 10.60 13.99 -15.97
N VAL A 34 9.65 14.15 -16.89
CA VAL A 34 9.33 15.44 -17.55
C VAL A 34 8.90 16.51 -16.54
N LEU A 35 8.17 16.15 -15.47
CA LEU A 35 7.76 17.11 -14.44
C LEU A 35 8.96 17.60 -13.64
N LEU A 36 9.89 16.70 -13.30
CA LEU A 36 11.11 17.06 -12.60
C LEU A 36 12.00 17.96 -13.48
N ALA A 37 12.11 17.66 -14.77
CA ALA A 37 12.82 18.49 -15.74
C ALA A 37 12.20 19.89 -15.84
N TYR A 38 10.87 20.00 -15.89
CA TYR A 38 10.16 21.28 -15.89
C TYR A 38 10.39 22.08 -14.60
N LEU A 39 10.32 21.42 -13.43
CA LEU A 39 10.59 22.05 -12.14
C LEU A 39 12.01 22.57 -12.04
N VAL A 40 12.99 21.79 -12.49
CA VAL A 40 14.41 22.18 -12.52
C VAL A 40 14.63 23.36 -13.46
N GLN A 41 13.98 23.36 -14.63
CA GLN A 41 14.03 24.49 -15.55
C GLN A 41 13.42 25.75 -14.93
N ARG A 42 12.37 25.63 -14.12
CA ARG A 42 11.70 26.76 -13.48
C ARG A 42 12.43 27.30 -12.25
N THR A 43 13.07 26.42 -11.48
CA THR A 43 13.77 26.77 -10.24
C THR A 43 15.27 27.01 -10.43
N GLY A 44 15.85 26.55 -11.54
CA GLY A 44 17.30 26.58 -11.78
C GLY A 44 18.10 25.56 -10.97
N SER A 45 17.43 24.72 -10.17
CA SER A 45 18.09 23.85 -9.18
C SER A 45 18.45 22.49 -9.77
N ALA A 46 19.60 22.38 -10.43
CA ALA A 46 20.13 21.10 -10.92
C ALA A 46 20.32 20.06 -9.80
N GLU A 47 20.51 20.51 -8.55
CA GLU A 47 20.60 19.64 -7.38
C GLU A 47 19.33 18.81 -7.12
N LEU A 48 18.16 19.28 -7.57
CA LEU A 48 16.92 18.51 -7.46
C LEU A 48 16.98 17.23 -8.30
N LEU A 49 17.55 17.28 -9.50
CA LEU A 49 17.74 16.09 -10.36
C LEU A 49 18.66 15.08 -9.68
N LEU A 50 19.78 15.55 -9.12
CA LEU A 50 20.76 14.72 -8.43
C LEU A 50 20.17 14.08 -7.18
N THR A 51 19.42 14.85 -6.39
CA THR A 51 18.80 14.36 -5.16
C THR A 51 17.73 13.30 -5.46
N PHE A 52 16.82 13.57 -6.40
CA PHE A 52 15.77 12.60 -6.77
C PHE A 52 16.31 11.32 -7.40
N ASN A 53 17.43 11.40 -8.10
CA ASN A 53 18.10 10.23 -8.67
C ASN A 53 19.11 9.56 -7.74
N SER A 54 19.35 10.14 -6.55
CA SER A 54 20.28 9.58 -5.57
C SER A 54 19.83 8.21 -5.08
N LEU A 55 20.81 7.37 -4.74
CA LEU A 55 20.55 6.03 -4.20
C LEU A 55 19.74 6.10 -2.90
N ALA A 56 19.96 7.13 -2.09
CA ALA A 56 19.25 7.35 -0.83
C ALA A 56 17.75 7.57 -1.04
N VAL A 57 17.37 8.43 -1.99
CA VAL A 57 15.95 8.67 -2.32
C VAL A 57 15.33 7.41 -2.92
N LYS A 58 15.99 6.76 -3.88
CA LYS A 58 15.48 5.52 -4.49
C LYS A 58 15.27 4.40 -3.46
N ALA A 59 16.22 4.21 -2.56
CA ALA A 59 16.12 3.25 -1.46
C ALA A 59 15.00 3.62 -0.48
N SER A 60 14.82 4.90 -0.17
CA SER A 60 13.75 5.37 0.72
C SER A 60 12.36 5.09 0.11
N VAL A 61 12.17 5.40 -1.17
CA VAL A 61 10.91 5.14 -1.89
C VAL A 61 10.65 3.63 -1.99
N THR A 62 11.68 2.84 -2.27
CA THR A 62 11.58 1.37 -2.26
C THR A 62 11.20 0.84 -0.88
N GLY A 63 11.84 1.37 0.18
CA GLY A 63 11.53 1.01 1.56
C GLY A 63 10.09 1.32 1.94
N LEU A 64 9.55 2.47 1.50
CA LEU A 64 8.13 2.78 1.64
C LEU A 64 7.23 1.77 0.94
N GLY A 65 7.59 1.34 -0.28
CA GLY A 65 6.87 0.29 -1.00
C GLY A 65 6.87 -1.05 -0.24
N VAL A 66 8.01 -1.45 0.31
CA VAL A 66 8.13 -2.66 1.15
C VAL A 66 7.25 -2.55 2.40
N LEU A 67 7.30 -1.41 3.11
CA LEU A 67 6.46 -1.17 4.28
C LEU A 67 4.97 -1.23 3.93
N ASN A 68 4.59 -0.66 2.78
CA ASN A 68 3.21 -0.71 2.30
C ASN A 68 2.72 -2.15 2.06
N LEU A 69 3.57 -3.01 1.46
CA LEU A 69 3.26 -4.43 1.29
C LEU A 69 3.10 -5.15 2.63
N ILE A 70 4.02 -4.91 3.58
CA ILE A 70 3.97 -5.53 4.92
C ILE A 70 2.67 -5.13 5.63
N LEU A 71 2.34 -3.84 5.64
CA LEU A 71 1.11 -3.33 6.25
C LEU A 71 -0.15 -3.89 5.56
N GLY A 72 -0.17 -3.94 4.23
CA GLY A 72 -1.28 -4.53 3.48
C GLY A 72 -1.51 -6.01 3.80
N VAL A 73 -0.44 -6.80 3.91
CA VAL A 73 -0.52 -8.23 4.30
C VAL A 73 -0.96 -8.38 5.76
N TRP A 74 -0.45 -7.54 6.66
CA TRP A 74 -0.81 -7.54 8.07
C TRP A 74 -2.29 -7.22 8.27
N GLU A 75 -2.79 -6.17 7.64
CA GLU A 75 -4.21 -5.77 7.70
C GLU A 75 -5.12 -6.87 7.13
N ALA A 76 -4.76 -7.43 5.97
CA ALA A 76 -5.48 -8.54 5.37
C ALA A 76 -5.53 -9.79 6.27
N SER A 77 -4.47 -10.04 7.05
CA SER A 77 -4.45 -11.15 8.01
C SER A 77 -5.43 -10.93 9.17
N ARG A 78 -5.43 -9.73 9.76
CA ARG A 78 -6.29 -9.38 10.89
C ARG A 78 -7.77 -9.33 10.51
N TYR A 79 -8.08 -8.88 9.30
CA TYR A 79 -9.45 -8.84 8.80
C TYR A 79 -10.06 -10.25 8.64
N ARG A 80 -9.24 -11.24 8.25
CA ARG A 80 -9.68 -12.66 8.18
C ARG A 80 -10.04 -13.19 9.56
N ASP A 81 -9.27 -12.84 10.58
CA ASP A 81 -9.53 -13.28 11.95
C ASP A 81 -10.81 -12.62 12.51
N LEU A 82 -11.00 -11.33 12.25
CA LEU A 82 -12.25 -10.62 12.60
C LEU A 82 -13.48 -11.24 11.94
N LEU A 83 -13.41 -11.59 10.65
CA LEU A 83 -14.52 -12.24 9.95
C LEU A 83 -14.84 -13.63 10.52
N ARG A 84 -13.82 -14.42 10.89
CA ARG A 84 -14.00 -15.73 11.53
C ARG A 84 -14.73 -15.60 12.87
N LEU A 85 -14.34 -14.64 13.70
CA LEU A 85 -14.98 -14.39 14.99
C LEU A 85 -16.45 -13.96 14.85
N ILE A 86 -16.78 -13.16 13.83
CA ILE A 86 -18.16 -12.76 13.54
C ILE A 86 -18.99 -13.96 13.05
N GLU A 87 -18.42 -14.82 12.19
CA GLU A 87 -19.09 -16.03 11.73
C GLU A 87 -19.34 -17.03 12.88
N GLU A 88 -18.38 -17.20 13.78
CA GLU A 88 -18.51 -18.03 14.99
C GLU A 88 -19.54 -17.48 15.98
N GLY A 89 -19.50 -16.16 16.25
CA GLY A 89 -20.48 -15.49 17.11
C GLY A 89 -21.90 -15.55 16.56
N ARG A 90 -22.07 -15.46 15.24
CA ARG A 90 -23.37 -15.62 14.57
C ARG A 90 -23.90 -17.07 14.61
N ARG A 91 -23.01 -18.07 14.66
CA ARG A 91 -23.40 -19.49 14.75
C ARG A 91 -23.83 -19.92 16.16
N ARG A 92 -23.48 -19.17 17.20
CA ARG A 92 -24.04 -19.43 18.54
C ARG A 92 -25.49 -18.93 18.57
N PRO A 93 -26.49 -19.81 18.70
CA PRO A 93 -27.85 -19.35 18.93
C PRO A 93 -27.84 -18.60 20.26
N SER A 94 -28.45 -17.42 20.31
CA SER A 94 -28.76 -16.75 21.57
C SER A 94 -29.68 -17.67 22.37
N THR A 95 -29.10 -18.40 23.34
CA THR A 95 -29.86 -19.19 24.31
C THR A 95 -30.74 -18.22 25.11
N PRO A 96 -32.07 -18.38 25.16
CA PRO A 96 -32.98 -17.44 25.82
C PRO A 96 -32.87 -17.36 27.36
N ASP A 97 -31.79 -17.84 27.97
CA ASP A 97 -31.71 -18.05 29.43
C ASP A 97 -31.14 -16.86 30.22
N ASP A 98 -30.66 -15.81 29.54
CA ASP A 98 -30.12 -14.59 30.19
C ASP A 98 -31.20 -13.54 30.55
N ALA A 99 -32.48 -13.88 30.39
CA ALA A 99 -33.62 -13.00 30.65
C ALA A 99 -34.46 -13.40 31.88
N ARG A 100 -33.90 -14.18 32.80
CA ARG A 100 -34.53 -14.51 34.10
C ARG A 100 -33.82 -13.86 35.28
#